data_AF-A0A659SKU9-F1
#
_entry.id   AF-A0A659SKU9-F1
#
_cell.length_a   1.000
_cell.length_b   1.000
_cell.length_c   1.000
_cell.angle_alpha   90.00
_cell.angle_beta   90.00
_cell.angle_gamma   90.00
#
_symmetry.space_group_name_H-M   'P 1'
#
loop_
_entity.id
_entity.type
_entity.pdbx_description
1 polymer ?
#
loop_
_entity_poly.entity_id
_entity_poly.type
_entity_poly.pdbx_seq_one_letter_code
_entity_poly.pdbx_strand_id
1 'polypeptide(L)' 'IPIGLGSLVGALLFYIWQKPITGGAILGAMILGSIFPIAIS' A
#
# COMPACT_ATOMS: atom_id res chain seq x y z
N ILE A 1 -12.07 -3.96 -1.29
CA ILE A 1 -11.62 -2.65 -0.75
C ILE A 1 -10.38 -2.70 0.19
N PRO A 2 -9.83 -3.84 0.67
CA PRO A 2 -8.69 -3.80 1.62
C PRO A 2 -7.37 -3.29 1.02
N ILE A 3 -7.15 -3.41 -0.30
CA ILE A 3 -5.94 -2.93 -0.99
C ILE A 3 -5.73 -1.42 -0.83
N GLY A 4 -6.81 -0.64 -0.75
CA GLY A 4 -6.76 0.83 -0.66
C GLY A 4 -6.23 1.32 0.68
N LEU A 5 -6.47 0.58 1.77
CA LEU A 5 -5.88 0.91 3.07
C LEU A 5 -4.37 0.66 3.07
N GLY A 6 -3.91 -0.41 2.42
CA GLY A 6 -2.49 -0.74 2.31
C GLY A 6 -1.72 0.28 1.47
N SER A 7 -2.33 0.74 0.37
CA SER A 7 -1.73 1.79 -0.46
C SER A 7 -1.71 3.15 0.26
N LEU A 8 -2.76 3.50 1.02
CA LEU A 8 -2.80 4.74 1.81
C LEU A 8 -1.76 4.74 2.94
N VAL A 9 -1.65 3.63 3.68
CA VAL A 9 -0.66 3.50 4.77
C VAL A 9 0.77 3.49 4.22
N GLY A 10 1.02 2.79 3.11
CA GLY A 10 2.33 2.79 2.45
C GLY A 10 2.71 4.15 1.87
N ALA A 11 1.74 4.87 1.29
CA ALA A 11 1.92 6.23 0.81
C ALA A 11 2.23 7.22 1.95
N LEU A 12 1.52 7.11 3.08
CA LEU A 12 1.71 7.96 4.26
C LEU A 12 3.08 7.72 4.92
N LEU A 13 3.52 6.47 5.03
CA LEU A 13 4.87 6.14 5.52
C LEU A 13 5.96 6.77 4.65
N PHE A 14 5.82 6.71 3.33
CA PHE A 14 6.78 7.30 2.40
C PHE A 14 6.68 8.82 2.32
N TYR A 15 5.51 9.40 2.59
CA TYR A 15 5.30 10.83 2.72
C TYR A 15 6.12 11.40 3.89
N ILE A 16 6.09 10.75 5.06
CA ILE A 16 6.87 11.16 6.24
C ILE A 16 8.38 11.04 5.96
N TRP A 17 8.79 10.05 5.17
CA TRP A 17 10.18 9.87 4.77
C TRP A 17 10.64 10.69 3.56
N GLN A 18 9.79 11.59 3.02
CA GLN A 18 10.03 12.38 1.81
C GLN A 18 10.55 11.59 0.60
N LYS A 19 10.31 10.28 0.59
CA LYS A 19 10.67 9.37 -0.51
C LYS A 19 9.53 9.35 -1.53
N PRO A 20 9.76 8.87 -2.77
CA PRO A 20 8.71 8.83 -3.79
C PRO A 20 7.46 8.10 -3.28
N ILE A 21 6.38 8.86 -3.10
CA ILE A 21 5.09 8.40 -2.54
C ILE A 21 4.54 7.22 -3.35
N THR A 22 4.75 7.23 -4.67
CA THR A 22 4.41 6.14 -5.60
C THR A 22 5.04 4.82 -5.19
N GLY A 23 6.30 4.82 -4.73
CA GLY A 23 6.99 3.60 -4.28
C GLY A 23 6.39 3.05 -2.99
N GLY A 24 6.06 3.92 -2.04
CA GLY A 24 5.41 3.53 -0.78
C GLY A 24 4.00 3.01 -0.97
N ALA A 25 3.22 3.64 -1.86
CA ALA A 25 1.87 3.22 -2.19
C ALA A 25 1.85 1.82 -2.84
N ILE A 26 2.76 1.56 -3.79
CA ILE A 26 2.88 0.26 -4.45
C ILE A 26 3.37 -0.81 -3.46
N LEU A 27 4.41 -0.51 -2.68
CA LEU A 27 4.97 -1.46 -1.72
C LEU A 27 3.98 -1.79 -0.60
N GLY A 28 3.24 -0.80 -0.10
CA GLY A 28 2.16 -0.99 0.86
C GLY A 28 0.97 -1.79 0.29
N ALA A 29 0.60 -1.55 -0.97
CA ALA A 29 -0.41 -2.34 -1.67
C ALA A 29 0.03 -3.80 -1.88
N MET A 30 1.30 -4.03 -2.21
CA MET A 30 1.86 -5.37 -2.39
C MET A 30 1.94 -6.17 -1.09
N ILE A 31 2.34 -5.54 0.02
CA ILE A 31 2.39 -6.19 1.34
C ILE A 31 0.99 -6.50 1.86
N LEU A 32 0.05 -5.55 1.74
CA LEU A 32 -1.30 -5.80 2.23
C LEU A 32 -2.07 -6.76 1.31
N GLY A 33 -1.81 -6.72 0.00
CA GLY A 33 -2.36 -7.64 -0.98
C GLY A 33 -1.81 -9.07 -0.89
N SER A 34 -0.58 -9.25 -0.41
CA SER A 34 -0.02 -10.58 -0.18
C SER A 34 -0.48 -11.23 1.13
N ILE A 35 -0.76 -10.44 2.17
CA ILE A 35 -1.29 -10.93 3.46
C ILE A 35 -2.81 -11.16 3.38
N PHE A 36 -3.53 -10.37 2.60
CA PHE A 36 -4.95 -10.54 2.33
C PHE A 36 -5.18 -10.66 0.82
N PRO A 37 -5.07 -11.87 0.24
CA PRO A 37 -5.52 -12.11 -1.11
C PRO A 37 -7.05 -12.17 -1.09
N ILE A 38 -7.72 -11.03 -0.94
CA ILE A 38 -9.07 -10.88 -1.54
C ILE A 38 -8.82 -10.75 -3.03
N ALA A 39 -8.54 -11.90 -3.65
CA ALA A 39 -8.78 -12.09 -5.06
C ALA A 39 -10.29 -12.01 -5.23
N ILE A 40 -10.72 -10.92 -5.88
CA ILE A 40 -11.78 -10.95 -6.89
C ILE A 40 -12.94 -11.90 -6.54
N SER A 41 -13.98 -11.36 -5.91
CA SER A 41 -15.36 -11.76 -6.24
C SER A 41 -16.03 -10.59 -6.94
#